data_AF-A0A1Y2EI83-F1
#
_entry.id   AF-A0A1Y2EI83-F1
#
_cell.length_a   1.000
_cell.length_b   1.000
_cell.length_c   1.000
_cell.angle_alpha   90.00
_cell.angle_beta   90.00
_cell.angle_gamma   90.00
#
_symmetry.space_group_name_H-M   'P 1'
#
loop_
_entity.id
_entity.type
_entity.pdbx_description
1 polymer ?
#
loop_
_entity_poly.entity_id
_entity_poly.type
_entity_poly.pdbx_seq_one_letter_code
_entity_poly.pdbx_strand_id
1 'polypeptide(L)'
;ESILANVAGHAEFIQRIGSYLSPTELLNLYCASRHFNSMIENCMRSSFYRWSLLHAPKGMFVFDWRHWQYRHLIKEDKSFRSKVSPPLLGPLKGGEPKIHKRMIPTMKWFQMICFREEIVSDILATLARQGLRYPRGTSISVMKLWRLLDLRTTKERNLLIQDKNIFTDVDLWNMQHFLCKLALRFNDPVYGPESCDVVTLFMSQKSLLPLWELLFGHKYYSVHSFLQLKIRTDLGHKWHLPDGSDWQGPDKNLILGVPAREVGQLYLGTDGKKLVRPASLIATESARRQLHLEDHILNMFLWGFVDLRTGNNLGPTEQEIFMKDEDRKNRSIDTTNEFTKYHARNALWHALSRDEK
;
A
#
# COMPACT_ATOMS: atom_id res chain seq x y z
N GLU A 1 6.05 40.14 -13.35
CA GLU A 1 6.29 39.05 -12.38
C GLU A 1 4.94 38.43 -12.02
N SER A 2 4.85 37.10 -12.09
CA SER A 2 3.59 36.35 -12.10
C SER A 2 2.81 36.49 -10.78
N ILE A 3 1.48 36.58 -10.84
CA ILE A 3 0.55 36.53 -9.69
C ILE A 3 0.95 35.41 -8.71
N LEU A 4 1.42 34.26 -9.22
CA LEU A 4 1.90 33.14 -8.42
C LEU A 4 3.09 33.48 -7.50
N ALA A 5 3.97 34.41 -7.87
CA ALA A 5 5.11 34.81 -7.05
C ALA A 5 4.69 35.67 -5.85
N ASN A 6 3.75 36.60 -6.05
CA ASN A 6 3.19 37.42 -4.97
C ASN A 6 2.31 36.59 -4.03
N VAL A 7 1.54 35.69 -4.62
CA VAL A 7 0.65 34.76 -3.91
C VAL A 7 1.43 33.72 -3.11
N ALA A 8 2.56 33.24 -3.64
CA ALA A 8 3.37 32.25 -2.96
C ALA A 8 4.25 32.82 -1.83
N GLY A 9 4.20 34.13 -1.58
CA GLY A 9 4.83 34.76 -0.41
C GLY A 9 4.08 34.53 0.91
N HIS A 10 2.82 34.06 0.86
CA HIS A 10 2.00 33.83 2.06
C HIS A 10 1.79 32.33 2.31
N ALA A 11 2.46 31.78 3.33
CA ALA A 11 2.41 30.36 3.68
C ALA A 11 0.97 29.82 3.88
N GLU A 12 0.08 30.62 4.47
CA GLU A 12 -1.34 30.26 4.65
C GLU A 12 -2.08 30.06 3.33
N PHE A 13 -1.74 30.87 2.33
CA PHE A 13 -2.39 30.79 1.02
C PHE A 13 -1.99 29.52 0.28
N ILE A 14 -0.71 29.14 0.29
CA ILE A 14 -0.30 27.85 -0.29
C ILE A 14 -0.92 26.70 0.48
N GLN A 15 -0.95 26.76 1.81
CA GLN A 15 -1.58 25.71 2.60
C GLN A 15 -3.05 25.50 2.19
N ARG A 16 -3.77 26.60 1.94
CA ARG A 16 -5.17 26.59 1.51
C ARG A 16 -5.33 26.15 0.06
N ILE A 17 -4.53 26.66 -0.87
CA ILE A 17 -4.53 26.18 -2.27
C ILE A 17 -4.27 24.68 -2.32
N GLY A 18 -3.28 24.21 -1.57
CA GLY A 18 -2.93 22.80 -1.58
C GLY A 18 -4.03 21.89 -1.04
N SER A 19 -5.06 22.43 -0.36
CA SER A 19 -6.25 21.65 0.01
C SER A 19 -7.27 21.47 -1.11
N TYR A 20 -7.18 22.24 -2.18
CA TYR A 20 -8.07 22.13 -3.35
C TYR A 20 -7.44 21.37 -4.52
N LEU A 21 -6.12 21.19 -4.50
CA LEU A 21 -5.37 20.48 -5.55
C LEU A 21 -5.30 18.99 -5.25
N SER A 22 -5.40 18.16 -6.29
CA SER A 22 -5.10 16.73 -6.18
C SER A 22 -3.61 16.49 -5.84
N PRO A 23 -3.25 15.31 -5.31
CA PRO A 23 -1.85 14.97 -5.05
C PRO A 23 -0.94 15.12 -6.29
N THR A 24 -1.47 14.80 -7.47
CA THR A 24 -0.74 14.92 -8.75
C THR A 24 -0.52 16.39 -9.13
N GLU A 25 -1.55 17.24 -9.02
CA GLU A 25 -1.42 18.68 -9.29
C GLU A 25 -0.48 19.37 -8.30
N LEU A 26 -0.54 18.99 -7.01
CA LEU A 26 0.40 19.43 -5.99
C LEU A 26 1.84 19.11 -6.35
N LEU A 27 2.10 17.88 -6.84
CA LEU A 27 3.42 17.45 -7.27
C LEU A 27 3.87 18.23 -8.52
N ASN A 28 2.98 18.39 -9.49
CA ASN A 28 3.28 19.16 -10.71
C ASN A 28 3.64 20.61 -10.37
N LEU A 29 2.90 21.25 -9.45
CA LEU A 29 3.18 22.59 -8.97
C LEU A 29 4.52 22.66 -8.21
N TYR A 30 4.81 21.64 -7.40
CA TYR A 30 6.09 21.51 -6.69
C TYR A 30 7.30 21.35 -7.61
N CYS A 31 7.13 20.66 -8.74
CA CYS A 31 8.19 20.47 -9.74
C CYS A 31 8.33 21.69 -10.67
N ALA A 32 7.22 22.32 -11.07
CA ALA A 32 7.21 23.40 -12.04
C ALA A 32 7.62 24.76 -11.44
N SER A 33 7.29 25.04 -10.18
CA SER A 33 7.54 26.33 -9.55
C SER A 33 8.66 26.27 -8.52
N ARG A 34 9.82 26.87 -8.85
CA ARG A 34 10.96 27.03 -7.92
C ARG A 34 10.57 27.79 -6.65
N HIS A 35 9.69 28.79 -6.77
CA HIS A 35 9.23 29.58 -5.63
C HIS A 35 8.35 28.74 -4.70
N PHE A 36 7.39 27.99 -5.26
CA PHE A 36 6.56 27.06 -4.48
C PHE A 36 7.42 26.00 -3.80
N ASN A 37 8.34 25.39 -4.53
CA ASN A 37 9.30 24.40 -4.02
C ASN A 37 10.07 24.96 -2.82
N SER A 38 10.74 26.11 -3.00
CA SER A 38 11.55 26.75 -1.96
C SER A 38 10.72 27.07 -0.70
N MET A 39 9.51 27.59 -0.88
CA MET A 39 8.66 27.94 0.25
C MET A 39 8.14 26.69 0.99
N ILE A 40 7.85 25.59 0.26
CA ILE A 40 7.53 24.29 0.86
C ILE A 40 8.71 23.71 1.63
N GLU A 41 9.93 23.86 1.11
CA GLU A 41 11.13 23.42 1.80
C GLU A 41 11.40 24.22 3.09
N ASN A 42 11.01 25.49 3.12
CA ASN A 42 11.38 26.44 4.17
C ASN A 42 10.31 26.71 5.23
N CYS A 43 9.03 26.37 5.02
CA CYS A 43 7.97 26.85 5.93
C CYS A 43 6.88 25.83 6.32
N MET A 44 6.90 24.58 5.82
CA MET A 44 5.62 23.91 5.56
C MET A 44 5.46 22.49 6.15
N ARG A 45 6.02 22.19 7.34
CA ARG A 45 5.66 20.94 8.06
C ARG A 45 4.15 20.88 8.34
N SER A 46 3.57 21.98 8.80
CA SER A 46 2.12 22.08 9.09
C SER A 46 1.27 21.84 7.85
N SER A 47 1.72 22.32 6.69
CA SER A 47 1.02 22.12 5.41
C SER A 47 1.16 20.69 4.90
N PHE A 48 2.35 20.09 4.94
CA PHE A 48 2.50 18.66 4.62
C PHE A 48 1.64 17.78 5.51
N TYR A 49 1.62 18.06 6.82
CA TYR A 49 0.78 17.35 7.78
C TYR A 49 -0.70 17.49 7.40
N ARG A 50 -1.17 18.71 7.11
CA ARG A 50 -2.55 18.99 6.73
C ARG A 50 -2.95 18.34 5.41
N TRP A 51 -2.10 18.42 4.39
CA TRP A 51 -2.36 17.80 3.08
C TRP A 51 -2.35 16.28 3.19
N SER A 52 -1.44 15.70 3.98
CA SER A 52 -1.42 14.25 4.23
C SER A 52 -2.70 13.79 4.92
N LEU A 53 -3.18 14.53 5.92
CA LEU A 53 -4.47 14.23 6.58
C LEU A 53 -5.66 14.35 5.62
N LEU A 54 -5.60 15.27 4.67
CA LEU A 54 -6.68 15.50 3.72
C LEU A 54 -6.73 14.43 2.63
N HIS A 55 -5.59 14.11 2.01
CA HIS A 55 -5.53 13.26 0.83
C HIS A 55 -5.30 11.78 1.15
N ALA A 56 -4.62 11.48 2.27
CA ALA A 56 -4.26 10.12 2.64
C ALA A 56 -4.29 9.93 4.17
N PRO A 57 -5.47 10.10 4.81
CA PRO A 57 -5.60 10.03 6.26
C PRO A 57 -5.17 8.66 6.81
N LYS A 58 -5.47 7.57 6.09
CA LYS A 58 -5.13 6.23 6.55
C LYS A 58 -3.66 5.92 6.29
N GLY A 59 -3.12 6.37 5.15
CA GLY A 59 -1.70 6.24 4.81
C GLY A 59 -0.82 6.99 5.81
N MET A 60 -1.24 8.19 6.22
CA MET A 60 -0.57 8.96 7.25
C MET A 60 -0.55 8.27 8.62
N PHE A 61 -1.64 7.58 8.98
CA PHE A 61 -1.73 6.79 10.21
C PHE A 61 -0.81 5.55 10.17
N VAL A 62 -0.75 4.84 9.02
CA VAL A 62 -0.02 3.58 8.90
C VAL A 62 1.49 3.76 8.65
N PHE A 63 1.86 4.70 7.78
CA PHE A 63 3.23 4.85 7.26
C PHE A 63 4.02 5.94 7.99
N ASP A 64 4.23 5.78 9.29
CA ASP A 64 4.92 6.78 10.12
C ASP A 64 6.32 7.12 9.58
N TRP A 65 6.51 8.32 9.04
CA TRP A 65 7.76 8.81 8.47
C TRP A 65 8.93 8.83 9.46
N ARG A 66 8.66 8.79 10.77
CA ARG A 66 9.69 8.72 11.83
C ARG A 66 10.32 7.33 11.93
N HIS A 67 9.66 6.31 11.37
CA HIS A 67 10.19 4.96 11.37
C HIS A 67 11.44 4.87 10.48
N TRP A 68 12.44 4.10 10.92
CA TRP A 68 13.75 4.02 10.27
C TRP A 68 13.68 3.60 8.79
N GLN A 69 12.67 2.80 8.42
CA GLN A 69 12.44 2.33 7.06
C GLN A 69 12.19 3.47 6.05
N TYR A 70 11.69 4.62 6.51
CA TYR A 70 11.40 5.80 5.67
C TYR A 70 12.47 6.89 5.80
N ARG A 71 13.64 6.59 6.38
CA ARG A 71 14.73 7.58 6.56
C ARG A 71 15.20 8.23 5.26
N HIS A 72 15.07 7.52 4.14
CA HIS A 72 15.41 8.03 2.80
C HIS A 72 14.35 8.97 2.20
N LEU A 73 13.19 9.12 2.86
CA LEU A 73 12.08 9.98 2.44
C LEU A 73 11.85 11.16 3.38
N ILE A 74 12.74 11.38 4.34
CA ILE A 74 12.73 12.52 5.27
C ILE A 74 13.97 13.38 5.04
N LYS A 75 13.87 14.66 5.37
CA LYS A 75 14.98 15.63 5.28
C LYS A 75 15.07 16.47 6.55
N GLU A 76 16.24 17.10 6.74
CA GLU A 76 16.43 18.08 7.82
C GLU A 76 15.57 19.32 7.55
N ASP A 77 14.88 19.80 8.59
CA ASP A 77 14.07 21.01 8.58
C ASP A 77 14.99 22.24 8.68
N LYS A 78 15.28 22.88 7.54
CA LYS A 78 16.12 24.08 7.46
C LYS A 78 15.50 25.28 8.17
N SER A 79 14.18 25.27 8.36
CA SER A 79 13.43 26.33 9.04
C SER A 79 13.53 26.25 10.56
N PHE A 80 13.90 25.07 11.07
CA PHE A 80 14.06 24.83 12.49
C PHE A 80 15.35 25.47 12.99
N ARG A 81 15.28 26.75 13.34
CA ARG A 81 16.26 27.37 14.24
C ARG A 81 15.96 26.84 15.63
N SER A 82 16.77 25.90 16.11
CA SER A 82 16.77 25.50 17.51
C SER A 82 17.04 26.75 18.35
N LYS A 83 15.99 27.40 18.86
CA LYS A 83 16.14 28.33 19.98
C LYS A 83 16.64 27.47 21.12
N VAL A 84 17.95 27.54 21.37
CA VAL A 84 18.56 27.07 22.60
C VAL A 84 17.70 27.64 23.72
N SER A 85 17.01 26.79 24.49
CA SER A 85 16.40 27.24 25.73
C SER A 85 17.49 27.95 26.53
N PRO A 86 17.27 29.17 27.05
CA PRO A 86 18.17 29.69 28.07
C PRO A 86 18.25 28.63 29.17
N PRO A 87 19.45 28.30 29.69
CA PRO A 87 19.53 27.34 30.78
C PRO A 87 18.77 27.92 31.96
N LEU A 88 17.62 27.34 32.30
CA LEU A 88 16.89 27.67 33.52
C LEU A 88 17.63 27.18 34.78
N LEU A 89 18.79 26.53 34.63
CA LEU A 89 19.73 26.20 35.70
C LEU A 89 21.17 26.12 35.18
N GLY A 90 21.97 27.15 35.49
CA GLY A 90 23.43 27.11 35.68
C GLY A 90 24.36 26.69 34.52
N PRO A 91 25.62 27.19 34.49
CA PRO A 91 26.61 26.74 33.51
C PRO A 91 27.11 25.33 33.86
N LEU A 92 26.50 24.30 33.28
CA LEU A 92 27.07 22.96 33.30
C LEU A 92 28.16 22.83 32.23
N LYS A 93 29.33 22.39 32.69
CA LYS A 93 30.60 22.27 31.98
C LYS A 93 30.49 21.57 30.61
N GLY A 94 31.06 22.19 29.58
CA GLY A 94 31.92 21.53 28.60
C GLY A 94 31.31 20.51 27.63
N GLY A 95 30.00 20.50 27.40
CA GLY A 95 29.39 19.73 26.31
C GLY A 95 29.00 20.65 25.16
N GLU A 96 29.48 20.39 23.94
CA GLU A 96 28.96 21.07 22.75
C GLU A 96 27.43 20.97 22.73
N PRO A 97 26.70 22.08 22.44
CA PRO A 97 25.26 22.05 22.38
C PRO A 97 24.84 21.06 21.29
N LYS A 98 24.23 19.94 21.69
CA LYS A 98 23.63 18.99 20.75
C LYS A 98 22.47 19.68 20.03
N ILE A 99 22.75 20.21 18.84
CA ILE A 99 21.73 20.77 17.96
C ILE A 99 20.79 19.62 17.57
N HIS A 100 19.60 19.60 18.16
CA HIS A 100 18.56 18.67 17.75
C HIS A 100 18.04 19.08 16.37
N LYS A 101 18.60 18.47 15.33
CA LYS A 101 18.13 18.65 13.97
C LYS A 101 16.77 17.97 13.80
N ARG A 102 15.73 18.76 13.55
CA ARG A 102 14.37 18.25 13.33
C ARG A 102 14.26 17.66 11.93
N MET A 103 13.70 16.46 11.81
CA MET A 103 13.40 15.82 10.53
C MET A 103 11.95 16.04 10.11
N ILE A 104 11.71 16.22 8.81
CA ILE A 104 10.39 16.40 8.20
C ILE A 104 10.21 15.47 6.99
N PRO A 105 8.97 15.01 6.71
CA PRO A 105 8.68 14.25 5.50
C PRO A 105 8.92 15.09 4.26
N THR A 106 9.37 14.43 3.19
CA THR A 106 9.54 15.07 1.87
C THR A 106 8.27 14.92 1.03
N MET A 107 8.21 15.66 -0.09
CA MET A 107 7.17 15.46 -1.10
C MET A 107 7.12 14.01 -1.62
N LYS A 108 8.27 13.31 -1.66
CA LYS A 108 8.32 11.88 -2.04
C LYS A 108 7.59 11.00 -1.02
N TRP A 109 7.69 11.30 0.28
CA TRP A 109 6.93 10.58 1.30
C TRP A 109 5.43 10.84 1.15
N PHE A 110 5.03 12.10 0.92
CA PHE A 110 3.62 12.46 0.67
C PHE A 110 3.07 11.72 -0.56
N GLN A 111 3.79 11.75 -1.67
CA GLN A 111 3.40 11.00 -2.88
C GLN A 111 3.27 9.50 -2.60
N MET A 112 4.20 8.92 -1.85
CA MET A 112 4.18 7.51 -1.49
C MET A 112 2.91 7.14 -0.71
N ILE A 113 2.50 7.92 0.30
CA ILE A 113 1.31 7.59 1.10
C ILE A 113 0.01 7.75 0.32
N CYS A 114 -0.11 8.80 -0.50
CA CYS A 114 -1.29 9.03 -1.34
C CYS A 114 -1.45 7.88 -2.35
N PHE A 115 -0.37 7.55 -3.05
CA PHE A 115 -0.36 6.45 -4.02
C PHE A 115 -0.72 5.11 -3.38
N ARG A 116 -0.18 4.80 -2.20
CA ARG A 116 -0.47 3.52 -1.53
C ARG A 116 -1.90 3.42 -1.03
N GLU A 117 -2.45 4.51 -0.48
CA GLU A 117 -3.85 4.52 -0.03
C GLU A 117 -4.83 4.36 -1.20
N GLU A 118 -4.52 4.98 -2.33
CA GLU A 118 -5.26 4.83 -3.59
C GLU A 118 -5.21 3.38 -4.10
N ILE A 119 -4.01 2.81 -4.27
CA ILE A 119 -3.85 1.42 -4.74
C ILE A 119 -4.57 0.42 -3.81
N VAL A 120 -4.49 0.59 -2.49
CA VAL A 120 -5.21 -0.32 -1.56
C VAL A 120 -6.72 -0.15 -1.67
N SER A 121 -7.21 1.10 -1.79
CA SER A 121 -8.63 1.37 -1.98
C SER A 121 -9.14 0.73 -3.27
N ASP A 122 -8.37 0.83 -4.35
CA ASP A 122 -8.66 0.25 -5.65
C ASP A 122 -8.69 -1.28 -5.65
N ILE A 123 -7.72 -1.93 -4.99
CA ILE A 123 -7.71 -3.39 -4.82
C ILE A 123 -8.99 -3.83 -4.11
N LEU A 124 -9.34 -3.18 -2.99
CA LEU A 124 -10.52 -3.54 -2.21
C LEU A 124 -11.81 -3.25 -2.96
N ALA A 125 -11.88 -2.14 -3.68
CA ALA A 125 -13.02 -1.80 -4.51
C ALA A 125 -13.21 -2.80 -5.65
N THR A 126 -12.13 -3.21 -6.32
CA THR A 126 -12.17 -4.24 -7.37
C THR A 126 -12.76 -5.56 -6.85
N LEU A 127 -12.32 -5.99 -5.67
CA LEU A 127 -12.82 -7.21 -5.04
C LEU A 127 -14.28 -7.05 -4.58
N ALA A 128 -14.63 -5.92 -3.97
CA ALA A 128 -16.02 -5.64 -3.58
C ALA A 128 -16.97 -5.59 -4.77
N ARG A 129 -16.51 -5.10 -5.93
CA ARG A 129 -17.26 -5.09 -7.20
C ARG A 129 -17.53 -6.49 -7.76
N GLN A 130 -16.78 -7.49 -7.31
CA GLN A 130 -17.02 -8.92 -7.60
C GLN A 130 -17.81 -9.61 -6.49
N GLY A 131 -18.36 -8.85 -5.53
CA GLY A 131 -19.06 -9.39 -4.36
C GLY A 131 -18.15 -9.87 -3.22
N LEU A 132 -16.82 -9.78 -3.39
CA LEU A 132 -15.84 -10.18 -2.39
C LEU A 132 -15.59 -9.03 -1.41
N ARG A 133 -16.48 -8.90 -0.42
CA ARG A 133 -16.48 -7.80 0.55
C ARG A 133 -15.63 -8.09 1.79
N TYR A 134 -15.39 -7.04 2.57
CA TYR A 134 -14.53 -7.04 3.76
C TYR A 134 -15.18 -6.28 4.91
N PRO A 135 -14.82 -6.55 6.17
CA PRO A 135 -15.28 -5.72 7.27
C PRO A 135 -14.64 -4.32 7.24
N ARG A 136 -15.16 -3.45 8.09
CA ARG A 136 -14.58 -2.12 8.30
C ARG A 136 -13.17 -2.25 8.87
N GLY A 137 -12.28 -1.35 8.44
CA GLY A 137 -10.89 -1.32 8.87
C GLY A 137 -9.93 -2.15 8.01
N THR A 138 -10.41 -3.04 7.12
CA THR A 138 -9.53 -3.85 6.26
C THR A 138 -8.57 -3.01 5.42
N SER A 139 -8.99 -1.85 4.93
CA SER A 139 -8.07 -0.93 4.22
C SER A 139 -6.81 -0.57 5.03
N ILE A 140 -6.96 -0.27 6.33
CA ILE A 140 -5.84 0.03 7.23
C ILE A 140 -4.96 -1.20 7.40
N SER A 141 -5.56 -2.37 7.63
CA SER A 141 -4.84 -3.63 7.80
C SER A 141 -4.08 -4.04 6.53
N VAL A 142 -4.63 -3.82 5.34
CA VAL A 142 -3.95 -4.08 4.06
C VAL A 142 -2.81 -3.08 3.82
N MET A 143 -2.94 -1.81 4.21
CA MET A 143 -1.81 -0.88 4.18
C MET A 143 -0.71 -1.29 5.18
N LYS A 144 -1.07 -1.80 6.36
CA LYS A 144 -0.09 -2.36 7.32
C LYS A 144 0.59 -3.60 6.72
N LEU A 145 -0.14 -4.43 5.99
CA LEU A 145 0.43 -5.53 5.21
C LEU A 145 1.44 -5.01 4.16
N TRP A 146 1.12 -3.94 3.43
CA TRP A 146 2.09 -3.30 2.53
C TRP A 146 3.33 -2.82 3.29
N ARG A 147 3.14 -2.18 4.45
CA ARG A 147 4.26 -1.78 5.32
C ARG A 147 5.16 -2.97 5.70
N LEU A 148 4.58 -4.15 5.91
CA LEU A 148 5.33 -5.38 6.18
C LEU A 148 6.14 -5.84 4.96
N LEU A 149 5.59 -5.68 3.75
CA LEU A 149 6.27 -6.03 2.48
C LEU A 149 7.50 -5.16 2.21
N ASP A 150 7.49 -3.89 2.64
CA ASP A 150 8.62 -2.96 2.50
C ASP A 150 9.89 -3.43 3.26
N LEU A 151 9.71 -4.24 4.31
CA LEU A 151 10.82 -4.67 5.16
C LEU A 151 11.71 -5.67 4.45
N ARG A 152 13.01 -5.46 4.63
CA ARG A 152 14.07 -6.07 3.81
C ARG A 152 14.63 -7.35 4.41
N THR A 153 14.29 -7.67 5.66
CA THR A 153 14.72 -8.90 6.32
C THR A 153 13.56 -9.57 7.06
N THR A 154 13.65 -10.89 7.21
CA THR A 154 12.68 -11.67 8.00
C THR A 154 12.67 -11.26 9.46
N LYS A 155 13.82 -10.89 10.03
CA LYS A 155 13.93 -10.44 11.43
C LYS A 155 13.10 -9.19 11.67
N GLU A 156 13.23 -8.18 10.80
CA GLU A 156 12.45 -6.94 10.91
C GLU A 156 10.96 -7.20 10.74
N ARG A 157 10.59 -8.07 9.79
CA ARG A 157 9.18 -8.45 9.58
C ARG A 157 8.55 -9.08 10.82
N ASN A 158 9.26 -10.01 11.47
CA ASN A 158 8.84 -10.62 12.72
C ASN A 158 8.69 -9.60 13.85
N LEU A 159 9.68 -8.72 14.03
CA LEU A 159 9.60 -7.68 15.08
C LEU A 159 8.41 -6.73 14.86
N LEU A 160 8.16 -6.34 13.62
CA LEU A 160 7.06 -5.42 13.30
C LEU A 160 5.69 -6.07 13.53
N ILE A 161 5.48 -7.31 13.06
CA ILE A 161 4.17 -7.98 13.21
C ILE A 161 3.88 -8.38 14.66
N GLN A 162 4.91 -8.59 15.47
CA GLN A 162 4.79 -8.90 16.90
C GLN A 162 4.38 -7.69 17.75
N ASP A 163 4.63 -6.47 17.29
CA ASP A 163 4.26 -5.24 18.01
C ASP A 163 2.74 -5.03 17.96
N LYS A 164 2.08 -5.29 19.09
CA LYS A 164 0.62 -5.14 19.25
C LYS A 164 0.12 -3.71 19.10
N ASN A 165 0.98 -2.70 19.27
CA ASN A 165 0.59 -1.30 19.06
C ASN A 165 0.46 -0.97 17.57
N ILE A 166 1.17 -1.72 16.73
CA ILE A 166 1.14 -1.53 15.27
C ILE A 166 0.19 -2.54 14.63
N PHE A 167 0.31 -3.82 14.95
CA PHE A 167 -0.52 -4.91 14.43
C PHE A 167 -1.42 -5.42 15.54
N THR A 168 -2.69 -5.00 15.53
CA THR A 168 -3.71 -5.47 16.46
C THR A 168 -4.24 -6.86 16.05
N ASP A 169 -5.00 -7.50 16.92
CA ASP A 169 -5.62 -8.80 16.61
C ASP A 169 -6.63 -8.69 15.46
N VAL A 170 -7.36 -7.56 15.41
CA VAL A 170 -8.25 -7.21 14.29
C VAL A 170 -7.47 -7.05 12.99
N ASP A 171 -6.26 -6.51 13.04
CA ASP A 171 -5.43 -6.39 11.83
C ASP A 171 -5.03 -7.76 11.27
N LEU A 172 -4.62 -8.69 12.12
CA LEU A 172 -4.25 -10.04 11.71
C LEU A 172 -5.46 -10.78 11.13
N TRP A 173 -6.62 -10.68 11.77
CA TRP A 173 -7.87 -11.23 11.26
C TRP A 173 -8.25 -10.63 9.89
N ASN A 174 -8.18 -9.29 9.76
CA ASN A 174 -8.48 -8.61 8.50
C ASN A 174 -7.50 -8.97 7.38
N MET A 175 -6.21 -9.14 7.68
CA MET A 175 -5.21 -9.57 6.71
C MET A 175 -5.46 -11.02 6.28
N GLN A 176 -5.77 -11.92 7.20
CA GLN A 176 -6.12 -13.30 6.87
C GLN A 176 -7.37 -13.35 6.00
N HIS A 177 -8.41 -12.59 6.36
CA HIS A 177 -9.63 -12.47 5.57
C HIS A 177 -9.36 -11.91 4.17
N PHE A 178 -8.49 -10.90 4.05
CA PHE A 178 -8.03 -10.39 2.76
C PHE A 178 -7.39 -11.48 1.90
N LEU A 179 -6.51 -12.31 2.47
CA LEU A 179 -5.91 -13.44 1.77
C LEU A 179 -6.94 -14.48 1.34
N CYS A 180 -7.93 -14.78 2.17
CA CYS A 180 -9.03 -15.70 1.81
C CYS A 180 -9.85 -15.20 0.62
N LYS A 181 -10.16 -13.89 0.56
CA LYS A 181 -10.92 -13.33 -0.56
C LYS A 181 -10.10 -13.24 -1.84
N LEU A 182 -8.79 -12.98 -1.74
CA LEU A 182 -7.89 -13.13 -2.90
C LEU A 182 -7.86 -14.58 -3.40
N ALA A 183 -7.81 -15.56 -2.50
CA ALA A 183 -7.88 -16.97 -2.88
C ALA A 183 -9.20 -17.29 -3.58
N LEU A 184 -10.35 -16.80 -3.09
CA LEU A 184 -11.62 -16.93 -3.78
C LEU A 184 -11.58 -16.32 -5.18
N ARG A 185 -11.03 -15.10 -5.33
CA ARG A 185 -10.94 -14.45 -6.64
C ARG A 185 -10.11 -15.26 -7.63
N PHE A 186 -8.99 -15.82 -7.18
CA PHE A 186 -8.09 -16.56 -8.06
C PHE A 186 -8.52 -18.01 -8.32
N ASN A 187 -9.42 -18.54 -7.51
CA ASN A 187 -10.04 -19.85 -7.72
C ASN A 187 -11.49 -19.73 -8.23
N ASP A 188 -11.86 -18.58 -8.79
CA ASP A 188 -13.14 -18.41 -9.48
C ASP A 188 -13.16 -19.37 -10.69
N PRO A 189 -14.15 -20.28 -10.79
CA PRO A 189 -14.18 -21.31 -11.84
C PRO A 189 -14.52 -20.76 -13.23
N VAL A 190 -14.96 -19.50 -13.33
CA VAL A 190 -15.34 -18.87 -14.61
C VAL A 190 -14.26 -17.90 -15.07
N TYR A 191 -13.68 -17.13 -14.15
CA TYR A 191 -12.79 -16.00 -14.46
C TYR A 191 -11.43 -16.04 -13.73
N GLY A 192 -11.16 -17.10 -12.96
CA GLY A 192 -9.95 -17.25 -12.17
C GLY A 192 -8.88 -18.10 -12.89
N PRO A 193 -7.59 -17.92 -12.54
CA PRO A 193 -6.50 -18.81 -12.95
C PRO A 193 -6.52 -20.20 -12.28
N GLU A 194 -7.55 -20.53 -11.49
CA GLU A 194 -7.73 -21.81 -10.78
C GLU A 194 -6.53 -22.23 -9.92
N SER A 195 -5.85 -21.26 -9.29
CA SER A 195 -4.65 -21.56 -8.51
C SER A 195 -4.44 -20.67 -7.30
N CYS A 196 -4.33 -21.29 -6.13
CA CYS A 196 -3.90 -20.65 -4.88
C CYS A 196 -2.45 -20.14 -4.91
N ASP A 197 -1.62 -20.66 -5.82
CA ASP A 197 -0.22 -20.23 -5.96
C ASP A 197 -0.11 -18.76 -6.38
N VAL A 198 -1.15 -18.23 -7.01
CA VAL A 198 -1.23 -16.82 -7.42
C VAL A 198 -1.19 -15.91 -6.19
N VAL A 199 -1.97 -16.20 -5.15
CA VAL A 199 -1.91 -15.44 -3.88
C VAL A 199 -0.48 -15.47 -3.33
N THR A 200 0.12 -16.66 -3.30
CA THR A 200 1.48 -16.86 -2.79
C THR A 200 2.52 -16.06 -3.57
N LEU A 201 2.39 -16.03 -4.90
CA LEU A 201 3.30 -15.29 -5.79
C LEU A 201 3.20 -13.79 -5.55
N PHE A 202 1.99 -13.23 -5.50
CA PHE A 202 1.79 -11.79 -5.30
C PHE A 202 2.13 -11.33 -3.89
N MET A 203 1.86 -12.16 -2.87
CA MET A 203 2.28 -11.88 -1.49
C MET A 203 3.79 -12.04 -1.27
N SER A 204 4.50 -12.64 -2.22
CA SER A 204 5.97 -12.71 -2.19
C SER A 204 6.64 -11.48 -2.82
N GLN A 205 5.87 -10.56 -3.42
CA GLN A 205 6.40 -9.32 -4.00
C GLN A 205 6.74 -8.30 -2.91
N LYS A 206 7.61 -7.33 -3.22
CA LYS A 206 8.00 -6.25 -2.29
C LYS A 206 6.97 -5.13 -2.18
N SER A 207 5.84 -5.24 -2.88
CA SER A 207 4.81 -4.20 -3.01
C SER A 207 3.48 -4.86 -3.38
N LEU A 208 2.36 -4.19 -3.08
CA LEU A 208 1.03 -4.58 -3.58
C LEU A 208 0.75 -4.09 -5.01
N LEU A 209 1.63 -3.27 -5.59
CA LEU A 209 1.46 -2.75 -6.95
C LEU A 209 1.31 -3.86 -8.00
N PRO A 210 2.13 -4.93 -8.03
CA PRO A 210 1.94 -6.01 -9.01
C PRO A 210 0.57 -6.68 -8.91
N LEU A 211 0.02 -6.81 -7.69
CA LEU A 211 -1.32 -7.35 -7.48
C LEU A 211 -2.38 -6.42 -8.07
N TRP A 212 -2.25 -5.11 -7.84
CA TRP A 212 -3.14 -4.12 -8.45
C TRP A 212 -3.03 -4.15 -9.99
N GLU A 213 -1.83 -4.21 -10.55
CA GLU A 213 -1.62 -4.30 -12.00
C GLU A 213 -2.26 -5.55 -12.62
N LEU A 214 -2.25 -6.68 -11.92
CA LEU A 214 -2.98 -7.88 -12.33
C LEU A 214 -4.50 -7.65 -12.28
N LEU A 215 -5.02 -7.17 -11.14
CA LEU A 215 -6.45 -6.99 -10.92
C LEU A 215 -7.07 -5.94 -11.85
N PHE A 216 -6.28 -4.97 -12.31
CA PHE A 216 -6.68 -3.93 -13.27
C PHE A 216 -6.45 -4.33 -14.74
N GLY A 217 -5.77 -5.46 -14.99
CA GLY A 217 -5.43 -5.94 -16.33
C GLY A 217 -4.29 -5.19 -17.00
N HIS A 218 -3.50 -4.42 -16.26
CA HIS A 218 -2.36 -3.68 -16.82
C HIS A 218 -1.17 -4.60 -17.11
N LYS A 219 -0.98 -5.66 -16.31
CA LYS A 219 0.11 -6.64 -16.48
C LYS A 219 -0.33 -8.05 -16.09
N TYR A 220 0.52 -9.03 -16.41
CA TYR A 220 0.38 -10.44 -15.98
C TYR A 220 -0.81 -11.21 -16.59
N TYR A 221 -1.32 -10.75 -17.74
CA TYR A 221 -2.41 -11.41 -18.47
C TYR A 221 -1.95 -12.57 -19.37
N SER A 222 -0.66 -12.62 -19.73
CA SER A 222 -0.10 -13.73 -20.50
C SER A 222 0.65 -14.70 -19.58
N VAL A 223 0.55 -16.00 -19.90
CA VAL A 223 1.32 -17.06 -19.22
C VAL A 223 2.81 -16.71 -19.20
N HIS A 224 3.34 -16.15 -20.29
CA HIS A 224 4.73 -15.71 -20.38
C HIS A 224 5.07 -14.64 -19.32
N SER A 225 4.31 -13.55 -19.25
CA SER A 225 4.54 -12.49 -18.25
C SER A 225 4.37 -12.98 -16.81
N PHE A 226 3.49 -13.94 -16.58
CA PHE A 226 3.28 -14.57 -15.28
C PHE A 226 4.46 -15.47 -14.89
N LEU A 227 4.95 -16.30 -15.81
CA LEU A 227 6.14 -17.12 -15.63
C LEU A 227 7.37 -16.25 -15.34
N GLN A 228 7.53 -15.14 -16.05
CA GLN A 228 8.59 -14.16 -15.78
C GLN A 228 8.54 -13.62 -14.34
N LEU A 229 7.35 -13.33 -13.81
CA LEU A 229 7.19 -12.93 -12.41
C LEU A 229 7.56 -14.07 -11.45
N LYS A 230 7.09 -15.29 -11.72
CA LYS A 230 7.40 -16.48 -10.93
C LYS A 230 8.90 -16.77 -10.89
N ILE A 231 9.59 -16.64 -12.02
CA ILE A 231 11.04 -16.82 -12.15
C ILE A 231 11.82 -15.81 -11.31
N ARG A 232 11.45 -14.52 -11.37
CA ARG A 232 12.06 -13.49 -10.52
C ARG A 232 11.82 -13.72 -9.03
N THR A 233 10.76 -14.44 -8.70
CA THR A 233 10.31 -14.66 -7.31
C THR A 233 10.87 -15.94 -6.70
N ASP A 234 10.50 -17.12 -7.18
CA ASP A 234 10.65 -18.37 -6.41
C ASP A 234 11.49 -19.45 -7.10
N LEU A 235 12.32 -19.09 -8.09
CA LEU A 235 13.25 -20.03 -8.73
C LEU A 235 14.53 -20.30 -7.92
N GLY A 236 14.38 -20.37 -6.59
CA GLY A 236 15.24 -21.10 -5.65
C GLY A 236 16.67 -20.58 -5.43
N HIS A 237 17.08 -20.55 -4.16
CA HIS A 237 18.48 -20.44 -3.69
C HIS A 237 19.42 -21.51 -4.31
N LYS A 238 18.87 -22.56 -4.95
CA LYS A 238 19.65 -23.61 -5.61
C LYS A 238 19.97 -23.30 -7.07
N TRP A 239 19.41 -22.24 -7.64
CA TRP A 239 19.82 -21.76 -8.96
C TRP A 239 21.19 -21.09 -8.85
N HIS A 240 22.22 -21.90 -9.04
CA HIS A 240 23.55 -21.39 -9.33
C HIS A 240 23.58 -21.14 -10.82
N LEU A 241 24.01 -19.95 -11.25
CA LEU A 241 24.48 -19.79 -12.62
C LEU A 241 25.55 -20.87 -12.82
N PRO A 242 25.43 -21.76 -13.82
CA PRO A 242 26.56 -22.60 -14.21
C PRO A 242 27.75 -21.69 -14.47
N ASP A 243 28.93 -22.03 -13.94
CA ASP A 243 30.15 -21.26 -14.17
C ASP A 243 30.29 -20.98 -15.68
N GLY A 244 30.65 -19.74 -16.00
CA GLY A 244 30.29 -19.05 -17.25
C GLY A 244 30.91 -19.53 -18.57
N SER A 245 31.17 -20.83 -18.74
CA SER A 245 31.72 -21.41 -19.99
C SER A 245 30.67 -21.96 -20.96
N ASP A 246 29.48 -22.36 -20.49
CA ASP A 246 28.61 -23.26 -21.28
C ASP A 246 27.46 -22.58 -22.02
N TRP A 247 27.18 -21.32 -21.74
CA TRP A 247 26.15 -20.58 -22.46
C TRP A 247 26.77 -20.02 -23.74
N GLN A 248 26.58 -20.73 -24.87
CA GLN A 248 26.86 -20.58 -26.32
C GLN A 248 25.91 -19.78 -27.28
N GLY A 249 24.84 -19.06 -26.88
CA GLY A 249 23.93 -18.34 -27.81
C GLY A 249 23.94 -16.79 -27.81
N PRO A 250 23.12 -16.11 -28.63
CA PRO A 250 22.92 -14.65 -28.56
C PRO A 250 22.10 -14.17 -27.33
N ASP A 251 21.31 -15.06 -26.70
CA ASP A 251 20.40 -14.76 -25.58
C ASP A 251 20.91 -15.20 -24.18
N LYS A 252 22.23 -15.45 -24.04
CA LYS A 252 22.90 -16.19 -22.93
C LYS A 252 22.61 -15.77 -21.48
N ASN A 253 22.01 -14.62 -21.24
CA ASN A 253 21.74 -14.12 -19.88
C ASN A 253 20.26 -14.00 -19.55
N LEU A 254 19.36 -14.50 -20.40
CA LEU A 254 17.92 -14.39 -20.22
C LEU A 254 17.28 -15.78 -20.06
N ILE A 255 16.57 -15.99 -18.96
CA ILE A 255 15.73 -17.17 -18.74
C ILE A 255 14.28 -16.73 -18.96
N LEU A 256 13.69 -17.15 -20.09
CA LEU A 256 12.36 -16.70 -20.53
C LEU A 256 12.24 -15.16 -20.53
N GLY A 257 13.28 -14.46 -21.02
CA GLY A 257 13.33 -12.99 -21.04
C GLY A 257 13.63 -12.33 -19.68
N VAL A 258 13.92 -13.10 -18.62
CA VAL A 258 14.36 -12.57 -17.31
C VAL A 258 15.87 -12.61 -17.22
N PRO A 259 16.55 -11.49 -16.95
CA PRO A 259 17.99 -11.48 -16.66
C PRO A 259 18.36 -12.49 -15.57
N ALA A 260 19.37 -13.32 -15.80
CA ALA A 260 19.79 -14.37 -14.87
C ALA A 260 20.10 -13.82 -13.47
N ARG A 261 20.61 -12.59 -13.39
CA ARG A 261 20.83 -11.85 -12.13
C ARG A 261 19.56 -11.52 -11.34
N GLU A 262 18.38 -11.52 -11.97
CA GLU A 262 17.09 -11.21 -11.34
C GLU A 262 16.33 -12.48 -10.90
N VAL A 263 16.78 -13.66 -11.33
CA VAL A 263 16.14 -14.93 -11.02
C VAL A 263 16.22 -15.20 -9.51
N GLY A 264 15.07 -15.50 -8.90
CA GLY A 264 14.94 -15.77 -7.47
C GLY A 264 15.27 -14.60 -6.52
N GLN A 265 15.62 -13.41 -7.03
CA GLN A 265 16.09 -12.30 -6.20
C GLN A 265 14.98 -11.62 -5.39
N LEU A 266 13.73 -11.66 -5.86
CA LEU A 266 12.64 -10.97 -5.16
C LEU A 266 12.31 -11.61 -3.81
N TYR A 267 12.68 -12.88 -3.63
CA TYR A 267 12.44 -13.65 -2.43
C TYR A 267 13.61 -13.63 -1.43
N LEU A 268 14.72 -12.97 -1.79
CA LEU A 268 15.87 -12.79 -0.91
C LEU A 268 15.79 -11.43 -0.21
N GLY A 269 16.11 -11.46 1.08
CA GLY A 269 16.32 -10.28 1.91
C GLY A 269 17.70 -9.68 1.65
N THR A 270 17.94 -8.50 2.20
CA THR A 270 19.26 -7.85 2.09
C THR A 270 20.38 -8.60 2.80
N ASP A 271 20.04 -9.52 3.69
CA ASP A 271 20.97 -10.44 4.36
C ASP A 271 21.24 -11.72 3.55
N GLY A 272 20.74 -11.80 2.30
CA GLY A 272 20.86 -12.98 1.44
C GLY A 272 19.98 -14.15 1.87
N LYS A 273 19.18 -13.99 2.95
CA LYS A 273 18.29 -15.03 3.44
C LYS A 273 16.91 -14.92 2.82
N LYS A 274 16.22 -16.05 2.77
CA LYS A 274 14.84 -16.14 2.28
C LYS A 274 13.90 -15.30 3.16
N LEU A 275 13.14 -14.42 2.52
CA LEU A 275 12.10 -13.64 3.19
C LEU A 275 10.91 -14.53 3.53
N VAL A 276 10.49 -14.50 4.78
CA VAL A 276 9.26 -15.18 5.18
C VAL A 276 8.08 -14.45 4.55
N ARG A 277 7.18 -15.25 3.97
CA ARG A 277 5.98 -14.77 3.28
C ARG A 277 5.01 -14.16 4.31
N PRO A 278 4.25 -13.12 3.93
CA PRO A 278 3.29 -12.49 4.84
C PRO A 278 2.25 -13.46 5.37
N ALA A 279 1.73 -14.37 4.56
CA ALA A 279 0.76 -15.37 5.01
C ALA A 279 1.31 -16.23 6.16
N SER A 280 2.56 -16.67 6.06
CA SER A 280 3.23 -17.42 7.14
C SER A 280 3.47 -16.57 8.38
N LEU A 281 3.80 -15.28 8.23
CA LEU A 281 3.95 -14.35 9.35
C LEU A 281 2.61 -14.15 10.08
N ILE A 282 1.54 -13.91 9.32
CA ILE A 282 0.18 -13.74 9.87
C ILE A 282 -0.24 -15.00 10.62
N ALA A 283 -0.08 -16.18 10.02
CA ALA A 283 -0.42 -17.45 10.66
C ALA A 283 0.38 -17.69 11.95
N THR A 284 1.70 -17.50 11.89
CA THR A 284 2.59 -17.71 13.06
C THR A 284 2.25 -16.74 14.19
N GLU A 285 2.04 -15.47 13.87
CA GLU A 285 1.71 -14.46 14.88
C GLU A 285 0.30 -14.65 15.45
N SER A 286 -0.65 -15.05 14.63
CA SER A 286 -2.02 -15.33 15.08
C SER A 286 -2.07 -16.55 16.01
N ALA A 287 -1.28 -17.59 15.73
CA ALA A 287 -1.10 -18.73 16.62
C ALA A 287 -0.44 -18.32 17.94
N ARG A 288 0.62 -17.48 17.90
CA ARG A 288 1.28 -16.94 19.10
C ARG A 288 0.30 -16.18 20.00
N ARG A 289 -0.68 -15.49 19.40
CA ARG A 289 -1.71 -14.73 20.09
C ARG A 289 -2.97 -15.52 20.42
N GLN A 290 -3.03 -16.81 20.06
CA GLN A 290 -4.18 -17.69 20.29
C GLN A 290 -5.48 -17.12 19.70
N LEU A 291 -5.40 -16.59 18.46
CA LEU A 291 -6.57 -16.03 17.78
C LEU A 291 -7.45 -17.09 17.11
N HIS A 292 -6.97 -18.34 17.03
CA HIS A 292 -7.70 -19.47 16.44
C HIS A 292 -8.32 -19.17 15.06
N LEU A 293 -7.57 -18.49 14.18
CA LEU A 293 -8.09 -18.00 12.90
C LEU A 293 -8.64 -19.13 12.01
N GLU A 294 -8.16 -20.37 12.20
CA GLU A 294 -8.68 -21.59 11.59
C GLU A 294 -10.20 -21.74 11.77
N ASP A 295 -10.72 -21.44 12.96
CA ASP A 295 -12.15 -21.53 13.29
C ASP A 295 -12.97 -20.43 12.58
N HIS A 296 -12.31 -19.36 12.17
CA HIS A 296 -12.93 -18.23 11.48
C HIS A 296 -12.89 -18.33 9.96
N ILE A 297 -12.14 -19.27 9.38
CA ILE A 297 -11.93 -19.33 7.92
C ILE A 297 -13.25 -19.44 7.16
N LEU A 298 -14.17 -20.32 7.58
CA LEU A 298 -15.47 -20.46 6.93
C LEU A 298 -16.28 -19.15 6.99
N ASN A 299 -16.25 -18.46 8.14
CA ASN A 299 -16.90 -17.16 8.31
C ASN A 299 -16.27 -16.10 7.41
N MET A 300 -14.96 -16.10 7.22
CA MET A 300 -14.26 -15.21 6.28
C MET A 300 -14.70 -15.50 4.84
N PHE A 301 -14.83 -16.77 4.45
CA PHE A 301 -15.32 -17.14 3.12
C PHE A 301 -16.73 -16.60 2.88
N LEU A 302 -17.66 -16.84 3.81
CA LEU A 302 -19.07 -16.46 3.69
C LEU A 302 -19.33 -14.96 3.93
N TRP A 303 -18.40 -14.23 4.55
CA TRP A 303 -18.58 -12.83 4.88
C TRP A 303 -18.94 -11.98 3.66
N GLY A 304 -19.99 -11.17 3.79
CA GLY A 304 -20.37 -10.21 2.76
C GLY A 304 -21.23 -10.77 1.63
N PHE A 305 -21.46 -12.09 1.57
CA PHE A 305 -22.40 -12.69 0.64
C PHE A 305 -23.83 -12.73 1.19
N VAL A 306 -23.98 -13.05 2.48
CA VAL A 306 -25.29 -13.25 3.13
C VAL A 306 -25.33 -12.52 4.48
N ASP A 307 -26.47 -11.89 4.79
CA ASP A 307 -26.77 -11.37 6.12
C ASP A 307 -27.10 -12.55 7.03
N LEU A 308 -26.23 -12.84 8.00
CA LEU A 308 -26.38 -13.98 8.91
C LEU A 308 -27.65 -13.91 9.78
N ARG A 309 -28.25 -12.72 9.96
CA ARG A 309 -29.48 -12.56 10.74
C ARG A 309 -30.72 -12.76 9.89
N THR A 310 -30.73 -12.29 8.65
CA THR A 310 -31.93 -12.34 7.80
C THR A 310 -31.89 -13.43 6.74
N GLY A 311 -30.74 -14.06 6.50
CA GLY A 311 -30.52 -15.03 5.42
C GLY A 311 -30.53 -14.44 4.01
N ASN A 312 -30.60 -13.10 3.88
CA ASN A 312 -30.70 -12.43 2.59
C ASN A 312 -29.32 -12.21 1.97
N ASN A 313 -29.26 -12.25 0.65
CA ASN A 313 -28.05 -11.88 -0.07
C ASN A 313 -27.71 -10.40 0.16
N LEU A 314 -26.43 -10.13 0.41
CA LEU A 314 -25.92 -8.78 0.59
C LEU A 314 -25.21 -8.30 -0.68
N GLY A 315 -25.57 -7.09 -1.12
CA GLY A 315 -24.81 -6.35 -2.13
C GLY A 315 -23.72 -5.48 -1.50
N PRO A 316 -22.67 -5.11 -2.25
CA PRO A 316 -21.70 -4.12 -1.79
C PRO A 316 -22.32 -2.72 -1.78
N THR A 317 -21.89 -1.90 -0.82
CA THR A 317 -22.30 -0.50 -0.71
C THR A 317 -21.58 0.39 -1.73
N GLU A 318 -22.13 1.58 -2.01
CA GLU A 318 -21.45 2.55 -2.89
C GLU A 318 -20.04 2.90 -2.44
N GLN A 319 -19.82 2.99 -1.13
CA GLN A 319 -18.51 3.29 -0.55
C GLN A 319 -17.51 2.15 -0.77
N GLU A 320 -17.97 0.89 -0.73
CA GLU A 320 -17.12 -0.28 -0.95
C GLU A 320 -16.69 -0.42 -2.41
N ILE A 321 -17.56 -0.08 -3.37
CA ILE A 321 -17.26 -0.17 -4.81
C ILE A 321 -16.69 1.12 -5.39
N PHE A 322 -16.52 2.15 -4.56
CA PHE A 322 -16.04 3.46 -4.99
C PHE A 322 -14.62 3.36 -5.52
N MET A 323 -14.44 3.90 -6.72
CA MET A 323 -13.17 4.05 -7.43
C MET A 323 -13.33 5.35 -8.23
N LYS A 324 -12.25 6.12 -8.41
CA LYS A 324 -12.37 7.34 -9.22
C LYS A 324 -12.73 6.93 -10.66
N ASP A 325 -13.54 7.75 -11.33
CA ASP A 325 -14.07 7.42 -12.66
C ASP A 325 -12.98 7.24 -13.71
N GLU A 326 -11.86 7.96 -13.59
CA GLU A 326 -10.67 7.78 -14.43
C GLU A 326 -10.06 6.38 -14.23
N ASP A 327 -9.87 5.96 -12.98
CA ASP A 327 -9.27 4.66 -12.65
C ASP A 327 -10.14 3.48 -13.09
N ARG A 328 -11.47 3.63 -13.01
CA ARG A 328 -12.39 2.59 -13.50
C ARG A 328 -12.32 2.44 -15.03
N LYS A 329 -12.21 3.56 -15.76
CA LYS A 329 -12.06 3.55 -17.23
C LYS A 329 -10.69 3.05 -17.67
N ASN A 330 -9.68 3.18 -16.82
CA ASN A 330 -8.32 2.71 -17.08
C ASN A 330 -8.16 1.19 -16.96
N ARG A 331 -9.21 0.42 -16.63
CA ARG A 331 -9.14 -1.04 -16.52
C ARG A 331 -9.19 -1.70 -17.88
N SER A 332 -8.26 -2.62 -18.12
CA SER A 332 -8.13 -3.36 -19.38
C SER A 332 -8.76 -4.75 -19.31
N ILE A 333 -9.82 -4.91 -18.51
CA ILE A 333 -10.52 -6.18 -18.30
C ILE A 333 -12.01 -6.02 -18.51
N ASP A 334 -12.68 -7.14 -18.75
CA ASP A 334 -14.13 -7.19 -18.78
C ASP A 334 -14.72 -6.85 -17.40
N THR A 335 -15.60 -5.85 -17.38
CA THR A 335 -16.26 -5.35 -16.16
C THR A 335 -17.79 -5.46 -16.23
N THR A 336 -18.31 -6.20 -17.22
CA THR A 336 -19.75 -6.36 -17.46
C THR A 336 -20.50 -6.94 -16.27
N ASN A 337 -19.91 -7.92 -15.58
CA ASN A 337 -20.52 -8.63 -14.46
C ASN A 337 -20.24 -7.98 -13.08
N GLU A 338 -19.66 -6.78 -13.05
CA GLU A 338 -19.34 -6.12 -11.78
C GLU A 338 -20.54 -5.37 -11.18
N PHE A 339 -20.58 -5.32 -9.85
CA PHE A 339 -21.45 -4.40 -9.14
C PHE A 339 -21.14 -2.95 -9.53
N THR A 340 -22.15 -2.27 -10.05
CA THR A 340 -22.11 -0.84 -10.40
C THR A 340 -22.78 -0.03 -9.30
N LYS A 341 -22.64 1.29 -9.37
CA LYS A 341 -23.37 2.21 -8.48
C LYS A 341 -24.88 1.96 -8.53
N TYR A 342 -25.40 1.66 -9.73
CA TYR A 342 -26.79 1.28 -9.92
C TYR A 342 -27.15 -0.01 -9.17
N HIS A 343 -26.32 -1.06 -9.28
CA HIS A 343 -26.53 -2.32 -8.55
C HIS A 343 -26.51 -2.11 -7.02
N ALA A 344 -25.57 -1.31 -6.50
CA ALA A 344 -25.46 -0.99 -5.08
C ALA A 344 -26.69 -0.22 -4.56
N ARG A 345 -27.22 0.74 -5.34
CA ARG A 345 -28.45 1.46 -5.01
C ARG A 345 -29.67 0.55 -5.01
N ASN A 346 -29.81 -0.29 -6.04
CA ASN A 346 -30.93 -1.23 -6.13
C ASN A 346 -30.93 -2.24 -4.98
N ALA A 347 -29.76 -2.74 -4.58
CA ALA A 347 -29.64 -3.63 -3.42
C ALA A 347 -30.11 -2.98 -2.10
N LEU A 348 -30.10 -1.64 -2.05
CA LEU A 348 -30.55 -0.83 -0.91
C LEU A 348 -31.88 -0.12 -1.18
N TRP A 349 -32.60 -0.43 -2.26
CA TRP A 349 -33.80 0.30 -2.70
C TRP A 349 -34.83 0.47 -1.58
N HIS A 350 -35.01 -0.53 -0.73
CA HIS A 350 -35.94 -0.49 0.39
C HIS A 350 -35.52 0.48 1.51
N ALA A 351 -34.24 0.81 1.61
CA ALA A 351 -33.67 1.72 2.61
C ALA A 351 -33.44 3.15 2.09
N LEU A 352 -33.65 3.43 0.79
CA LEU A 352 -33.53 4.76 0.20
C LEU A 352 -34.73 5.65 0.55
N SER A 353 -34.48 6.94 0.77
CA SER A 353 -35.53 7.96 0.96
C SER A 353 -36.36 8.16 -0.32
N ARG A 354 -37.51 8.83 -0.23
CA ARG A 354 -38.38 9.09 -1.41
C ARG A 354 -37.71 9.93 -2.50
N ASP A 355 -36.75 10.77 -2.13
CA ASP A 355 -36.01 11.63 -3.07
C ASP A 355 -34.81 10.89 -3.70
N GLU A 356 -34.37 9.78 -3.11
CA GLU A 356 -33.27 8.93 -3.60
C GLU A 356 -33.74 7.73 -4.44
N LYS A 357 -35.04 7.43 -4.41
CA LYS A 357 -35.74 6.49 -5.29
C LYS A 357 -36.14 7.18 -6.59
#